data_AF-A0A2K3QK52-F1
#
_entry.id   AF-A0A2K3QK52-F1
#
_cell.length_a   1.000
_cell.length_b   1.000
_cell.length_c   1.000
_cell.angle_alpha   90.00
_cell.angle_beta   90.00
_cell.angle_gamma   90.00
#
_symmetry.space_group_name_H-M   'P 1'
#
loop_
_entity.id
_entity.type
_entity.pdbx_description
1 polymer ?
#
loop_
_entity_poly.entity_id
_entity_poly.type
_entity_poly.pdbx_seq_one_letter_code
_entity_poly.pdbx_strand_id
1 'polypeptide(L)'
;MHQPSSSPPAALQQPQQPSSSRSSLHRPAGPLPPIMALQVVPPQRSEDSGSNQGDSAGDISDESISVPSQSTTPNRGSVAGDFDDDDPWVTPQDMALLQALGADPGLKGRAGLRQSRVRRLPRGTRPIKLIGEGAANAVFEFKIPRHSCSDPDFTGLLLRVAKVPSLNHPPTYNYLVQQDFYQAAIRPLLGIHAVQQELVNLHKSGVVDELNKFLRDVDQSRKAKFRGTFIGQTDWGFLVEDMRPQDPDECVLIEFKPKWLSQSPSAPEAAVRCRQCAMELRNLVKDPSRDRKLPERKPCPLALVNEDAPWQANSPFRLAPQLAGIGSDEHYREALRSIANHHAIRELKAQQDLHDKLGPLYAERSDPCFIIAMTLRDCTCFAQIHRRKQSIKIRMGDFDWKDPVVKFDRWRGAEEELIDGGFYTADWVLCGGSYYNPPTLCVLEFASGKRSNQAEVLNVQERDGAKKKTRDANVAKTDAGVKMFNHKTDVAALQELLEPYKAEPSSDPSTAVRDVSRGHQR
;
A
#
# COMPACT_ATOMS: atom_id res chain seq x y z
N MET A 1 -72.31 37.52 33.84
CA MET A 1 -72.46 38.28 35.11
C MET A 1 -72.29 37.30 36.27
N HIS A 2 -71.56 37.73 37.31
CA HIS A 2 -71.36 37.12 38.63
C HIS A 2 -70.33 35.97 38.84
N GLN A 3 -69.11 36.42 39.17
CA GLN A 3 -68.28 36.03 40.35
C GLN A 3 -69.06 36.01 41.69
N PRO A 4 -68.58 35.43 42.83
CA PRO A 4 -67.23 35.60 43.49
C PRO A 4 -66.61 34.28 44.06
N SER A 5 -65.28 34.10 44.25
CA SER A 5 -64.19 34.74 45.04
C SER A 5 -63.98 34.15 46.47
N SER A 6 -62.75 33.66 46.74
CA SER A 6 -62.00 33.79 48.01
C SER A 6 -60.58 33.18 47.88
N SER A 7 -59.62 33.79 48.58
CA SER A 7 -58.16 33.80 48.33
C SER A 7 -57.33 33.01 49.42
N PRO A 8 -56.02 33.26 49.70
CA PRO A 8 -54.84 32.36 49.55
C PRO A 8 -54.11 32.10 50.92
N PRO A 9 -52.75 31.86 51.11
CA PRO A 9 -51.56 31.73 50.23
C PRO A 9 -50.44 30.69 50.63
N ALA A 10 -49.25 30.82 49.99
CA ALA A 10 -47.87 30.32 50.30
C ALA A 10 -47.40 29.02 49.59
N ALA A 11 -46.16 28.82 49.08
CA ALA A 11 -44.93 29.60 48.89
C ALA A 11 -44.00 28.85 47.89
N LEU A 12 -43.01 29.55 47.32
CA LEU A 12 -41.97 29.07 46.39
C LEU A 12 -41.03 27.98 46.95
N GLN A 13 -40.59 27.04 46.08
CA GLN A 13 -39.19 26.59 46.00
C GLN A 13 -38.89 25.78 44.72
N GLN A 14 -37.78 26.09 44.06
CA GLN A 14 -37.17 25.37 42.92
C GLN A 14 -36.44 24.09 43.38
N PRO A 15 -36.31 23.06 42.53
CA PRO A 15 -35.33 21.99 42.74
C PRO A 15 -34.08 22.12 41.85
N GLN A 16 -32.91 22.06 42.50
CA GLN A 16 -31.59 21.87 41.89
C GLN A 16 -31.33 20.39 41.56
N GLN A 17 -30.36 20.20 40.65
CA GLN A 17 -29.93 18.98 39.96
C GLN A 17 -29.47 17.79 40.84
N PRO A 18 -29.25 16.63 40.19
CA PRO A 18 -27.93 16.01 40.36
C PRO A 18 -27.26 15.48 39.08
N SER A 19 -25.97 15.82 39.00
CA SER A 19 -24.80 15.03 38.59
C SER A 19 -24.81 14.19 37.30
N SER A 20 -23.99 14.63 36.36
CA SER A 20 -23.52 13.93 35.17
C SER A 20 -22.42 12.92 35.49
N SER A 21 -22.65 11.64 35.15
CA SER A 21 -21.60 10.65 34.91
C SER A 21 -21.75 10.14 33.48
N ARG A 22 -20.82 10.52 32.59
CA ARG A 22 -20.77 10.03 31.20
C ARG A 22 -19.80 8.87 31.12
N SER A 23 -20.38 7.69 30.93
CA SER A 23 -19.71 6.45 30.58
C SER A 23 -19.19 6.48 29.15
N SER A 24 -18.02 5.87 28.99
CA SER A 24 -17.23 5.64 27.79
C SER A 24 -17.97 4.85 26.71
N LEU A 25 -18.17 5.47 25.55
CA LEU A 25 -18.63 4.82 24.32
C LEU A 25 -17.44 4.25 23.55
N HIS A 26 -17.23 2.94 23.67
CA HIS A 26 -16.45 2.16 22.70
C HIS A 26 -17.21 2.10 21.37
N ARG A 27 -16.66 2.73 20.32
CA ARG A 27 -17.09 2.49 18.93
C ARG A 27 -16.34 1.28 18.35
N PRO A 28 -17.02 0.35 17.67
CA PRO A 28 -16.38 -0.76 17.00
C PRO A 28 -15.70 -0.27 15.70
N ALA A 29 -14.46 -0.71 15.49
CA ALA A 29 -13.70 -0.46 14.28
C ALA A 29 -14.40 -1.05 13.04
N GLY A 30 -14.71 -0.20 12.06
CA GLY A 30 -15.18 -0.62 10.74
C GLY A 30 -14.07 -1.25 9.89
N PRO A 31 -14.41 -1.96 8.80
CA PRO A 31 -13.43 -2.64 7.96
C PRO A 31 -12.61 -1.63 7.14
N LEU A 32 -11.29 -1.65 7.31
CA LEU A 32 -10.35 -0.86 6.49
C LEU A 32 -10.03 -1.58 5.16
N PRO A 33 -9.87 -0.83 4.05
CA PRO A 33 -9.79 -1.39 2.69
C PRO A 33 -8.45 -2.08 2.40
N PRO A 34 -8.39 -2.95 1.37
CA PRO A 34 -7.16 -3.62 0.93
C PRO A 34 -6.19 -2.65 0.21
N ILE A 35 -4.89 -2.94 0.37
CA ILE A 35 -3.77 -2.23 -0.22
C ILE A 35 -3.69 -2.59 -1.72
N MET A 36 -3.95 -1.61 -2.59
CA MET A 36 -3.88 -1.71 -4.05
C MET A 36 -2.77 -0.77 -4.56
N ALA A 37 -2.01 -1.25 -5.55
CA ALA A 37 -0.87 -0.59 -6.17
C ALA A 37 -1.18 0.81 -6.73
N LEU A 38 -0.15 1.65 -6.72
CA LEU A 38 -0.13 2.98 -7.33
C LEU A 38 -0.12 2.84 -8.86
N GLN A 39 -0.80 3.76 -9.55
CA GLN A 39 -0.69 3.95 -10.99
C GLN A 39 -0.28 5.41 -11.21
N VAL A 40 0.71 5.59 -12.08
CA VAL A 40 1.32 6.85 -12.50
C VAL A 40 0.32 7.66 -13.34
N VAL A 41 0.28 8.97 -13.11
CA VAL A 41 -0.49 9.98 -13.87
C VAL A 41 0.26 10.31 -15.17
N PRO A 42 -0.38 10.35 -16.36
CA PRO A 42 0.26 10.79 -17.61
C PRO A 42 0.60 12.29 -17.60
N PRO A 43 1.61 12.76 -18.36
CA PRO A 43 1.94 14.19 -18.43
C PRO A 43 0.85 14.96 -19.20
N GLN A 44 0.30 16.01 -18.59
CA GLN A 44 -0.52 16.98 -19.31
C GLN A 44 0.40 17.90 -20.13
N ARG A 45 0.14 17.95 -21.45
CA ARG A 45 0.72 18.92 -22.37
C ARG A 45 0.22 20.33 -22.01
N SER A 46 1.14 21.28 -21.94
CA SER A 46 0.86 22.70 -21.96
C SER A 46 0.39 23.09 -23.37
N GLU A 47 -0.84 23.59 -23.48
CA GLU A 47 -1.27 24.34 -24.66
C GLU A 47 -0.99 25.82 -24.42
N ASP A 48 -0.15 26.37 -25.29
CA ASP A 48 -0.01 27.81 -25.51
C ASP A 48 -1.34 28.39 -26.00
N SER A 49 -1.68 29.59 -25.54
CA SER A 49 -2.50 30.53 -26.29
C SER A 49 -2.16 31.95 -25.86
N GLY A 50 -1.62 32.70 -26.81
CA GLY A 50 -1.24 34.10 -26.66
C GLY A 50 -2.39 35.08 -26.89
N SER A 51 -2.00 36.34 -26.72
CA SER A 51 -2.61 37.61 -27.15
C SER A 51 -4.00 37.96 -26.60
N ASN A 52 -4.03 39.05 -25.82
CA ASN A 52 -4.64 40.28 -26.31
C ASN A 52 -4.01 41.51 -25.67
N GLN A 53 -3.65 42.46 -26.54
CA GLN A 53 -3.32 43.85 -26.24
C GLN A 53 -4.59 44.62 -25.85
N GLY A 54 -4.42 45.69 -25.07
CA GLY A 54 -5.49 46.63 -24.73
C GLY A 54 -5.00 47.77 -23.84
N ASP A 55 -4.40 48.77 -24.48
CA ASP A 55 -4.46 50.22 -24.24
C ASP A 55 -4.49 50.85 -22.82
N SER A 56 -3.40 51.60 -22.57
CA SER A 56 -3.32 53.08 -22.49
C SER A 56 -4.17 53.90 -21.50
N ALA A 57 -3.41 54.64 -20.66
CA ALA A 57 -3.45 56.09 -20.42
C ALA A 57 -4.14 56.70 -19.17
N GLY A 58 -3.36 57.58 -18.53
CA GLY A 58 -3.77 58.78 -17.76
C GLY A 58 -3.75 58.63 -16.23
N ASP A 59 -3.29 59.56 -15.40
CA ASP A 59 -2.46 60.78 -15.53
C ASP A 59 -2.27 61.35 -14.10
N ILE A 60 -1.11 61.96 -13.81
CA ILE A 60 -0.85 63.20 -13.01
C ILE A 60 -1.40 63.29 -11.56
N SER A 61 -0.60 63.51 -10.50
CA SER A 61 0.13 64.77 -10.19
C SER A 61 1.07 64.62 -8.98
N ASP A 62 2.27 65.22 -9.08
CA ASP A 62 2.93 66.21 -8.18
C ASP A 62 2.66 66.22 -6.67
N GLU A 63 3.54 66.65 -5.76
CA GLU A 63 4.96 66.99 -5.63
C GLU A 63 5.03 67.47 -4.16
N SER A 64 6.06 67.13 -3.39
CA SER A 64 6.64 68.08 -2.42
C SER A 64 7.95 67.55 -1.84
N ILE A 65 8.96 68.36 -2.09
CA ILE A 65 10.37 68.21 -1.72
C ILE A 65 10.57 68.70 -0.27
N SER A 66 11.42 68.02 0.52
CA SER A 66 12.42 68.63 1.43
C SER A 66 13.26 67.56 2.16
N VAL A 67 14.57 67.59 1.90
CA VAL A 67 15.71 66.81 2.49
C VAL A 67 16.28 67.60 3.71
N PRO A 68 17.42 67.25 4.37
CA PRO A 68 18.13 65.99 4.70
C PRO A 68 18.41 65.87 6.24
N SER A 69 18.89 64.77 6.82
CA SER A 69 20.34 64.50 6.97
C SER A 69 20.56 63.26 7.85
N GLN A 70 21.40 62.36 7.35
CA GLN A 70 21.98 61.23 8.08
C GLN A 70 23.18 61.72 8.90
N SER A 71 23.37 61.15 10.10
CA SER A 71 24.70 61.08 10.70
C SER A 71 24.87 59.79 11.52
N THR A 72 26.07 59.22 11.38
CA THR A 72 26.74 58.24 12.27
C THR A 72 26.22 56.80 12.32
N THR A 73 26.97 55.86 11.73
CA THR A 73 27.91 54.99 12.48
C THR A 73 28.70 54.06 11.54
N PRO A 74 30.01 53.84 11.79
CA PRO A 74 30.73 52.65 11.36
C PRO A 74 31.13 51.78 12.58
N ASN A 75 30.79 50.50 12.56
CA ASN A 75 31.50 49.42 13.28
C ASN A 75 30.90 48.08 12.84
N ARG A 76 31.60 47.22 12.10
CA ARG A 76 32.66 46.29 12.53
C ARG A 76 32.19 45.29 13.60
N GLY A 77 31.97 44.05 13.14
CA GLY A 77 32.15 42.83 13.90
C GLY A 77 30.96 42.37 14.75
N SER A 78 30.32 41.29 14.34
CA SER A 78 30.42 40.01 15.06
C SER A 78 29.67 38.92 14.32
N VAL A 79 30.43 37.87 14.00
CA VAL A 79 29.94 36.53 13.73
C VAL A 79 29.26 36.06 15.03
N ALA A 80 27.94 36.04 15.03
CA ALA A 80 27.11 35.40 16.04
C ALA A 80 26.01 34.71 15.24
N GLY A 81 25.77 33.42 15.33
CA GLY A 81 26.16 32.40 16.28
C GLY A 81 25.10 31.33 16.05
N ASP A 82 25.51 30.14 15.63
CA ASP A 82 24.62 28.99 15.64
C ASP A 82 24.13 28.83 17.08
N PHE A 83 22.87 29.19 17.31
CA PHE A 83 22.18 28.83 18.54
C PHE A 83 21.90 27.34 18.44
N ASP A 84 22.87 26.53 18.86
CA ASP A 84 22.66 25.16 19.34
C ASP A 84 21.76 25.25 20.59
N ASP A 85 20.46 25.33 20.31
CA ASP A 85 19.42 25.04 21.30
C ASP A 85 19.44 23.51 21.49
N ASP A 86 20.35 23.08 22.38
CA ASP A 86 20.60 21.71 22.86
C ASP A 86 19.44 21.22 23.75
N ASP A 87 18.22 21.30 23.23
CA ASP A 87 17.14 20.48 23.77
C ASP A 87 17.37 19.05 23.23
N PRO A 88 17.53 18.02 24.07
CA PRO A 88 17.75 16.65 23.62
C PRO A 88 16.47 16.11 22.97
N TRP A 89 16.22 16.53 21.73
CA TRP A 89 15.11 16.04 20.90
C TRP A 89 15.29 14.56 20.54
N VAL A 90 16.53 14.04 20.63
CA VAL A 90 16.84 12.62 20.52
C VAL A 90 16.78 12.00 21.91
N THR A 91 15.88 11.05 22.12
CA THR A 91 15.78 10.36 23.41
C THR A 91 17.02 9.49 23.67
N PRO A 92 17.36 9.15 24.93
CA PRO A 92 18.44 8.19 25.21
C PRO A 92 18.24 6.84 24.51
N GLN A 93 16.98 6.41 24.33
CA GLN A 93 16.64 5.20 23.59
C GLN A 93 16.93 5.34 22.10
N ASP A 94 16.59 6.48 21.50
CA ASP A 94 16.91 6.79 20.11
C ASP A 94 18.44 6.87 19.90
N MET A 95 19.18 7.45 20.85
CA MET A 95 20.64 7.44 20.84
C MET A 95 21.21 6.03 20.89
N ALA A 96 20.66 5.14 21.74
CA ALA A 96 21.07 3.75 21.79
C ALA A 96 20.79 3.01 20.47
N LEU A 97 19.64 3.26 19.84
CA LEU A 97 19.31 2.70 18.53
C LEU A 97 20.23 3.27 17.43
N LEU A 98 20.50 4.57 17.43
CA LEU A 98 21.44 5.19 16.49
C LEU A 98 22.88 4.67 16.67
N GLN A 99 23.29 4.37 17.90
CA GLN A 99 24.56 3.70 18.18
C GLN A 99 24.57 2.26 17.67
N ALA A 100 23.49 1.50 17.86
CA ALA A 100 23.35 0.15 17.32
C ALA A 100 23.35 0.14 15.78
N LEU A 101 22.74 1.15 15.15
CA LEU A 101 22.81 1.40 13.71
C LEU A 101 24.22 1.81 13.24
N GLY A 102 25.16 2.06 14.15
CA GLY A 102 26.46 2.70 13.91
C GLY A 102 27.70 2.09 14.58
N ALA A 103 27.67 0.88 15.16
CA ALA A 103 28.89 0.24 15.68
C ALA A 103 28.86 -1.30 15.68
N ASP A 104 29.79 -1.87 14.91
CA ASP A 104 30.48 -3.13 15.22
C ASP A 104 31.34 -2.90 16.49
N PRO A 105 31.13 -3.62 17.61
CA PRO A 105 31.97 -3.48 18.80
C PRO A 105 33.37 -4.11 18.66
N GLY A 106 33.70 -4.76 17.52
CA GLY A 106 34.76 -5.76 17.44
C GLY A 106 36.04 -5.43 16.66
N LEU A 107 36.18 -4.31 15.94
CA LEU A 107 37.36 -4.06 15.09
C LEU A 107 38.03 -2.71 15.38
N LYS A 108 38.87 -2.71 16.42
CA LYS A 108 39.95 -1.71 16.56
C LYS A 108 40.97 -1.92 15.44
N GLY A 109 41.02 -0.98 14.51
CA GLY A 109 42.19 -0.74 13.67
C GLY A 109 42.02 -1.07 12.20
N ARG A 110 41.53 -0.10 11.43
CA ARG A 110 42.17 0.41 10.20
C ARG A 110 41.34 1.58 9.68
N ALA A 111 41.99 2.71 9.45
CA ALA A 111 41.40 3.92 8.89
C ALA A 111 40.70 3.60 7.57
N GLY A 112 39.39 3.89 7.45
CA GLY A 112 38.70 3.75 6.16
C GLY A 112 37.17 3.78 6.13
N LEU A 113 36.44 3.42 7.19
CA LEU A 113 34.97 3.51 7.17
C LEU A 113 34.50 4.83 7.80
N ARG A 114 34.07 5.77 6.95
CA ARG A 114 33.32 6.95 7.38
C ARG A 114 32.10 6.48 8.19
N GLN A 115 32.05 6.84 9.46
CA GLN A 115 30.82 6.84 10.25
C GLN A 115 29.73 7.49 9.41
N SER A 116 28.68 6.75 9.02
CA SER A 116 27.59 7.29 8.21
C SER A 116 26.80 8.28 9.07
N ARG A 117 27.22 9.55 9.09
CA ARG A 117 26.48 10.63 9.73
C ARG A 117 25.09 10.68 9.08
N VAL A 118 24.05 10.50 9.89
CA VAL A 118 22.67 10.63 9.43
C VAL A 118 22.49 11.99 8.78
N ARG A 119 21.98 12.02 7.54
CA ARG A 119 21.77 13.27 6.81
C ARG A 119 20.67 14.09 7.51
N ARG A 120 20.78 15.41 7.41
CA ARG A 120 19.77 16.35 7.93
C ARG A 120 19.18 17.14 6.76
N LEU A 121 17.86 17.26 6.71
CA LEU A 121 17.22 18.18 5.78
C LEU A 121 17.37 19.60 6.29
N PRO A 122 17.86 20.54 5.46
CA PRO A 122 18.03 21.92 5.87
C PRO A 122 16.67 22.62 6.01
N ARG A 123 16.67 23.68 6.81
CA ARG A 123 15.48 24.53 6.98
C ARG A 123 15.07 25.13 5.65
N GLY A 124 13.77 25.06 5.34
CA GLY A 124 13.23 25.59 4.09
C GLY A 124 13.13 24.57 2.95
N THR A 125 13.43 23.29 3.21
CA THR A 125 13.02 22.19 2.30
C THR A 125 11.52 22.22 2.07
N ARG A 126 11.10 22.06 0.80
CA ARG A 126 9.68 22.10 0.42
C ARG A 126 9.31 20.92 -0.49
N PRO A 127 8.09 20.36 -0.37
CA PRO A 127 7.59 19.39 -1.33
C PRO A 127 7.38 20.04 -2.71
N ILE A 128 7.65 19.28 -3.75
CA ILE A 128 7.36 19.62 -5.16
C ILE A 128 6.13 18.86 -5.61
N LYS A 129 6.10 17.54 -5.36
CA LYS A 129 5.06 16.65 -5.87
C LYS A 129 4.84 15.47 -4.92
N LEU A 130 3.57 15.11 -4.72
CA LEU A 130 3.21 13.82 -4.15
C LEU A 130 3.39 12.74 -5.22
N ILE A 131 4.39 11.87 -5.02
CA ILE A 131 4.74 10.81 -5.98
C ILE A 131 3.87 9.58 -5.78
N GLY A 132 3.61 9.23 -4.53
CA GLY A 132 2.78 8.09 -4.20
C GLY A 132 2.35 8.07 -2.75
N GLU A 133 1.28 7.34 -2.47
CA GLU A 133 0.83 7.10 -1.10
C GLU A 133 0.19 5.72 -0.93
N GLY A 134 0.52 5.08 0.17
CA GLY A 134 -0.05 3.83 0.64
C GLY A 134 -1.02 4.05 1.81
N ALA A 135 -1.33 2.99 2.56
CA ALA A 135 -2.13 3.13 3.78
C ALA A 135 -1.34 3.83 4.89
N ALA A 136 -0.06 3.51 5.04
CA ALA A 136 0.78 3.96 6.15
C ALA A 136 1.74 5.11 5.79
N ASN A 137 2.10 5.28 4.51
CA ASN A 137 3.17 6.18 4.09
C ASN A 137 2.77 7.03 2.89
N ALA A 138 3.41 8.19 2.75
CA ALA A 138 3.39 9.03 1.56
C ALA A 138 4.84 9.34 1.14
N VAL A 139 5.05 9.48 -0.17
CA VAL A 139 6.35 9.70 -0.80
C VAL A 139 6.29 10.97 -1.62
N PHE A 140 7.23 11.88 -1.37
CA PHE A 140 7.29 13.19 -1.98
C PHE A 140 8.60 13.40 -2.71
N GLU A 141 8.50 14.04 -3.87
CA GLU A 141 9.62 14.75 -4.46
C GLU A 141 9.75 16.08 -3.73
N PHE A 142 10.99 16.48 -3.41
CA PHE A 142 11.26 17.67 -2.61
C PHE A 142 12.43 18.46 -3.20
N LYS A 143 12.45 19.76 -2.91
CA LYS A 143 13.56 20.65 -3.23
C LYS A 143 14.23 21.13 -1.96
N ILE A 144 15.55 21.28 -2.06
CA ILE A 144 16.38 21.86 -1.01
C ILE A 144 16.68 23.33 -1.38
N PRO A 145 16.62 24.26 -0.41
CA PRO A 145 17.03 25.63 -0.65
C PRO A 145 18.53 25.71 -0.98
N ARG A 146 18.89 26.53 -1.97
CA ARG A 146 20.29 26.63 -2.42
C ARG A 146 21.12 27.38 -1.40
N HIS A 147 21.97 26.69 -0.64
CA HIS A 147 22.90 27.31 0.30
C HIS A 147 24.31 26.71 0.14
N SER A 148 25.16 27.37 -0.66
CA SER A 148 26.58 27.02 -0.86
C SER A 148 26.85 25.70 -1.63
N CYS A 149 28.03 25.59 -2.25
CA CYS A 149 28.45 24.42 -3.05
C CYS A 149 28.81 23.16 -2.22
N SER A 150 28.60 23.18 -0.91
CA SER A 150 28.97 22.11 0.04
C SER A 150 27.79 21.33 0.61
N ASP A 151 26.57 21.59 0.13
CA ASP A 151 25.38 20.87 0.58
C ASP A 151 25.43 19.39 0.19
N PRO A 152 24.89 18.47 1.03
CA PRO A 152 24.80 17.07 0.67
C PRO A 152 24.00 16.90 -0.63
N ASP A 153 24.41 15.97 -1.48
CA ASP A 153 23.67 15.67 -2.71
C ASP A 153 22.43 14.82 -2.41
N PHE A 154 21.24 15.37 -2.67
CA PHE A 154 19.95 14.67 -2.56
C PHE A 154 19.35 14.31 -3.93
N THR A 155 20.12 14.47 -5.01
CA THR A 155 19.70 14.13 -6.37
C THR A 155 19.32 12.65 -6.45
N GLY A 156 18.17 12.36 -7.07
CA GLY A 156 17.66 11.00 -7.22
C GLY A 156 17.08 10.39 -5.94
N LEU A 157 16.78 11.19 -4.91
CA LEU A 157 16.12 10.74 -3.69
C LEU A 157 14.73 11.34 -3.52
N LEU A 158 13.82 10.57 -2.91
CA LEU A 158 12.48 10.98 -2.50
C LEU A 158 12.35 10.95 -0.98
N LEU A 159 11.48 11.79 -0.43
CA LEU A 159 11.17 11.82 0.99
C LEU A 159 9.93 10.96 1.28
N ARG A 160 10.13 9.87 2.03
CA ARG A 160 9.09 8.96 2.50
C ARG A 160 8.79 9.22 3.98
N VAL A 161 7.52 9.49 4.28
CA VAL A 161 7.04 9.85 5.61
C VAL A 161 5.73 9.13 5.98
N ALA A 162 5.53 8.89 7.27
CA ALA A 162 4.39 8.20 7.84
C ALA A 162 3.13 9.09 7.84
N LYS A 163 2.01 8.50 7.45
CA LYS A 163 0.68 9.10 7.49
C LYS A 163 -0.03 8.84 8.81
N VAL A 164 -0.91 9.77 9.16
CA VAL A 164 -1.77 9.75 10.34
C VAL A 164 -3.19 10.19 9.98
N PRO A 165 -4.22 9.72 10.71
CA PRO A 165 -5.61 10.05 10.42
C PRO A 165 -5.99 11.48 10.85
N SER A 166 -5.16 12.16 11.62
CA SER A 166 -5.46 13.49 12.16
C SER A 166 -4.17 14.28 12.34
N LEU A 167 -4.25 15.60 12.11
CA LEU A 167 -3.12 16.51 12.23
C LEU A 167 -2.51 16.45 13.64
N ASN A 168 -1.19 16.64 13.75
CA ASN A 168 -0.43 16.64 15.01
C ASN A 168 -0.36 15.30 15.76
N HIS A 169 -0.82 14.19 15.18
CA HIS A 169 -0.57 12.87 15.73
C HIS A 169 0.86 12.39 15.45
N PRO A 170 1.47 11.60 16.35
CA PRO A 170 2.76 10.98 16.07
C PRO A 170 2.64 9.89 14.99
N PRO A 171 3.75 9.54 14.32
CA PRO A 171 3.82 8.42 13.38
C PRO A 171 3.26 7.12 13.95
N THR A 172 2.74 6.28 13.05
CA THR A 172 2.18 4.97 13.40
C THR A 172 3.23 3.89 13.66
N TYR A 173 4.52 4.19 13.45
CA TYR A 173 5.65 3.32 13.71
C TYR A 173 6.90 4.13 14.06
N ASN A 174 7.89 3.47 14.67
CA ASN A 174 9.18 4.09 14.99
C ASN A 174 10.16 3.93 13.81
N TYR A 175 10.68 5.07 13.30
CA TYR A 175 11.61 5.10 12.17
C TYR A 175 12.95 4.40 12.43
N LEU A 176 13.48 4.47 13.65
CA LEU A 176 14.74 3.83 14.00
C LEU A 176 14.60 2.31 14.03
N VAL A 177 13.52 1.80 14.62
CA VAL A 177 13.19 0.36 14.59
C VAL A 177 13.00 -0.12 13.16
N GLN A 178 12.31 0.68 12.33
CA GLN A 178 12.12 0.37 10.93
C GLN A 178 13.43 0.38 10.12
N GLN A 179 14.35 1.29 10.44
CA GLN A 179 15.66 1.37 9.80
C GLN A 179 16.54 0.18 10.20
N ASP A 180 16.55 -0.17 11.48
CA ASP A 180 17.28 -1.32 12.02
C ASP A 180 16.79 -2.61 11.37
N PHE A 181 15.47 -2.84 11.36
CA PHE A 181 14.86 -3.98 10.67
C PHE A 181 15.25 -4.02 9.19
N TYR A 182 15.20 -2.88 8.47
CA TYR A 182 15.57 -2.84 7.07
C TYR A 182 17.07 -3.17 6.85
N GLN A 183 17.97 -2.64 7.67
CA GLN A 183 19.41 -2.89 7.56
C GLN A 183 19.83 -4.30 7.99
N ALA A 184 19.26 -4.81 9.09
CA ALA A 184 19.64 -6.07 9.69
C ALA A 184 18.92 -7.27 9.04
N ALA A 185 17.67 -7.12 8.62
CA ALA A 185 16.86 -8.23 8.12
C ALA A 185 16.62 -8.20 6.60
N ILE A 186 16.52 -7.03 5.97
CA ILE A 186 16.11 -6.96 4.55
C ILE A 186 17.31 -6.81 3.62
N ARG A 187 18.21 -5.85 3.89
CA ARG A 187 19.38 -5.61 3.04
C ARG A 187 20.28 -6.83 2.87
N PRO A 188 20.55 -7.67 3.88
CA PRO A 188 21.40 -8.85 3.71
C PRO A 188 20.77 -9.90 2.79
N LEU A 189 19.44 -9.98 2.75
CA LEU A 189 18.71 -10.97 1.95
C LEU A 189 18.62 -10.59 0.47
N LEU A 190 18.44 -9.30 0.16
CA LEU A 190 18.18 -8.85 -1.22
C LEU A 190 19.34 -8.06 -1.83
N GLY A 191 20.33 -7.67 -1.03
CA GLY A 191 21.52 -6.94 -1.47
C GLY A 191 21.17 -5.72 -2.31
N ILE A 192 21.74 -5.66 -3.51
CA ILE A 192 21.51 -4.56 -4.45
C ILE A 192 20.06 -4.49 -4.95
N HIS A 193 19.26 -5.54 -4.82
CA HIS A 193 17.89 -5.55 -5.30
C HIS A 193 16.90 -4.90 -4.33
N ALA A 194 17.29 -4.56 -3.10
CA ALA A 194 16.49 -3.68 -2.26
C ALA A 194 16.66 -2.21 -2.71
N VAL A 195 15.55 -1.48 -2.86
CA VAL A 195 15.54 -0.02 -3.05
C VAL A 195 16.33 0.60 -1.92
N GLN A 196 17.32 1.43 -2.22
CA GLN A 196 18.11 2.10 -1.19
C GLN A 196 17.18 2.96 -0.32
N GLN A 197 17.26 2.74 0.99
CA GLN A 197 16.58 3.54 2.00
C GLN A 197 17.60 3.95 3.07
N GLU A 198 17.57 5.23 3.43
CA GLU A 198 18.35 5.78 4.53
C GLU A 198 17.51 6.67 5.44
N LEU A 199 17.82 6.63 6.73
CA LEU A 199 17.22 7.51 7.73
C LEU A 199 17.66 8.95 7.48
N VAL A 200 16.75 9.90 7.60
CA VAL A 200 17.04 11.33 7.53
C VAL A 200 16.42 12.08 8.69
N ASN A 201 17.17 13.05 9.20
CA ASN A 201 16.75 13.95 10.25
C ASN A 201 15.94 15.12 9.66
N LEU A 202 14.71 15.27 10.15
CA LEU A 202 13.75 16.33 9.81
C LEU A 202 13.66 17.41 10.89
N HIS A 203 14.31 17.23 12.04
CA HIS A 203 14.26 18.16 13.17
C HIS A 203 14.67 19.57 12.75
N LYS A 204 13.85 20.56 13.14
CA LYS A 204 14.00 21.99 12.81
C LYS A 204 13.99 22.32 11.30
N SER A 205 13.70 21.36 10.41
CA SER A 205 13.62 21.62 8.96
C SER A 205 12.35 22.40 8.55
N GLY A 206 11.27 22.25 9.32
CA GLY A 206 9.93 22.76 8.99
C GLY A 206 9.19 21.98 7.89
N VAL A 207 9.78 20.88 7.39
CA VAL A 207 9.25 20.17 6.22
C VAL A 207 7.89 19.50 6.47
N VAL A 208 7.62 19.01 7.68
CA VAL A 208 6.35 18.33 8.03
C VAL A 208 5.15 19.27 7.87
N ASP A 209 5.30 20.54 8.26
CA ASP A 209 4.24 21.53 8.11
C ASP A 209 3.99 21.87 6.64
N GLU A 210 5.05 22.00 5.85
CA GLU A 210 4.98 22.21 4.40
C GLU A 210 4.33 21.02 3.68
N LEU A 211 4.65 19.78 4.08
CA LEU A 211 4.02 18.56 3.56
C LEU A 211 2.52 18.53 3.89
N ASN A 212 2.15 18.87 5.11
CA ASN A 212 0.75 18.91 5.54
C ASN A 212 -0.03 20.04 4.87
N LYS A 213 0.60 21.18 4.59
CA LYS A 213 0.02 22.24 3.77
C LYS A 213 -0.23 21.74 2.34
N PHE A 214 0.79 21.16 1.70
CA PHE A 214 0.67 20.58 0.36
C PHE A 214 -0.47 19.55 0.28
N LEU A 215 -0.58 18.63 1.25
CA LEU A 215 -1.63 17.61 1.26
C LEU A 215 -3.04 18.19 1.34
N ARG A 216 -3.23 19.31 2.07
CA ARG A 216 -4.53 20.01 2.11
C ARG A 216 -4.88 20.59 0.75
N ASP A 217 -3.91 21.20 0.07
CA ASP A 217 -4.12 21.87 -1.21
C ASP A 217 -4.53 20.85 -2.30
N VAL A 218 -3.96 19.64 -2.27
CA VAL A 218 -4.26 18.59 -3.25
C VAL A 218 -5.32 17.59 -2.80
N ASP A 219 -5.96 17.77 -1.63
CA ASP A 219 -6.73 16.70 -0.98
C ASP A 219 -7.87 16.16 -1.85
N GLN A 220 -8.56 17.04 -2.59
CA GLN A 220 -9.65 16.65 -3.47
C GLN A 220 -9.20 15.83 -4.69
N SER A 221 -7.95 16.01 -5.14
CA SER A 221 -7.37 15.23 -6.24
C SER A 221 -6.91 13.84 -5.80
N ARG A 222 -6.75 13.61 -4.49
CA ARG A 222 -6.32 12.31 -3.95
C ARG A 222 -7.44 11.29 -4.03
N LYS A 223 -7.05 10.00 -4.02
CA LYS A 223 -7.99 8.87 -3.95
C LYS A 223 -8.86 9.03 -2.69
N ALA A 224 -10.17 8.81 -2.83
CA ALA A 224 -11.15 9.03 -1.75
C ALA A 224 -10.75 8.43 -0.39
N LYS A 225 -10.21 7.20 -0.40
CA LYS A 225 -9.75 6.51 0.83
C LYS A 225 -8.55 7.13 1.55
N PHE A 226 -7.89 8.11 0.94
CA PHE A 226 -6.73 8.79 1.50
C PHE A 226 -7.00 10.25 1.85
N ARG A 227 -8.15 10.79 1.45
CA ARG A 227 -8.52 12.17 1.75
C ARG A 227 -8.62 12.40 3.25
N GLY A 228 -8.26 13.60 3.70
CA GLY A 228 -8.27 13.96 5.12
C GLY A 228 -7.20 13.28 5.98
N THR A 229 -6.22 12.56 5.40
CA THR A 229 -5.05 12.08 6.15
C THR A 229 -3.89 13.06 6.04
N PHE A 230 -3.05 13.08 7.07
CA PHE A 230 -1.92 13.99 7.25
C PHE A 230 -0.60 13.23 7.40
N ILE A 231 0.53 13.95 7.42
CA ILE A 231 1.83 13.45 7.85
C ILE A 231 1.96 13.61 9.37
N GLY A 232 2.45 12.56 10.03
CA GLY A 232 2.64 12.56 11.48
C GLY A 232 3.72 13.54 11.94
N GLN A 233 3.57 14.08 13.15
CA GLN A 233 4.57 14.95 13.77
C GLN A 233 5.82 14.14 14.14
N THR A 234 6.94 14.43 13.50
CA THR A 234 8.15 13.62 13.61
C THR A 234 9.41 14.40 13.22
N ASP A 235 10.50 14.06 13.88
CA ASP A 235 11.85 14.52 13.54
C ASP A 235 12.60 13.56 12.61
N TRP A 236 11.96 12.48 12.16
CA TRP A 236 12.56 11.44 11.35
C TRP A 236 11.77 11.16 10.07
N GLY A 237 12.49 10.82 9.01
CA GLY A 237 11.93 10.36 7.75
C GLY A 237 12.86 9.36 7.07
N PHE A 238 12.47 8.92 5.88
CA PHE A 238 13.35 8.13 5.02
C PHE A 238 13.61 8.85 3.70
N LEU A 239 14.87 8.86 3.28
CA LEU A 239 15.23 9.10 1.89
C LEU A 239 15.24 7.75 1.18
N VAL A 240 14.54 7.68 0.04
CA VAL A 240 14.46 6.48 -0.79
C VAL A 240 14.91 6.77 -2.20
N GLU A 241 15.61 5.81 -2.83
CA GLU A 241 16.00 5.90 -4.25
C GLU A 241 14.77 6.15 -5.14
N ASP A 242 14.85 7.18 -5.99
CA ASP A 242 13.85 7.45 -7.00
C ASP A 242 13.97 6.42 -8.13
N MET A 243 12.98 5.53 -8.22
CA MET A 243 12.91 4.50 -9.25
C MET A 243 12.25 4.96 -10.55
N ARG A 244 11.82 6.24 -10.65
CA ARG A 244 11.35 6.80 -11.91
C ARG A 244 12.51 6.93 -12.90
N PRO A 245 12.25 6.79 -14.22
CA PRO A 245 13.28 7.01 -15.21
C PRO A 245 13.67 8.50 -15.23
N GLN A 246 14.97 8.78 -15.39
CA GLN A 246 15.45 10.15 -15.60
C GLN A 246 14.89 10.72 -16.90
N ASP A 247 14.82 9.88 -17.94
CA ASP A 247 14.17 10.18 -19.21
C ASP A 247 13.01 9.19 -19.49
N PRO A 248 11.74 9.64 -19.37
CA PRO A 248 10.55 8.84 -19.70
C PRO A 248 10.45 8.37 -21.17
N ASP A 249 11.20 9.01 -22.07
CA ASP A 249 11.26 8.66 -23.50
C ASP A 249 12.31 7.57 -23.78
N GLU A 250 13.19 7.28 -22.81
CA GLU A 250 14.13 6.15 -22.89
C GLU A 250 13.64 4.91 -22.14
N CYS A 251 13.03 5.11 -20.97
CA CYS A 251 12.65 4.01 -20.08
C CYS A 251 11.19 4.13 -19.62
N VAL A 252 10.54 2.99 -19.46
CA VAL A 252 9.22 2.88 -18.81
C VAL A 252 9.37 2.20 -17.46
N LEU A 253 8.75 2.77 -16.43
CA LEU A 253 8.66 2.15 -15.11
C LEU A 253 7.39 1.29 -15.04
N ILE A 254 7.54 0.05 -14.59
CA ILE A 254 6.43 -0.78 -14.14
C ILE A 254 6.54 -1.01 -12.63
N GLU A 255 5.39 -1.06 -11.98
CA GLU A 255 5.26 -1.32 -10.54
C GLU A 255 4.27 -2.46 -10.33
N PHE A 256 4.68 -3.51 -9.63
CA PHE A 256 3.80 -4.61 -9.26
C PHE A 256 4.20 -5.23 -7.93
N LYS A 257 3.25 -5.86 -7.24
CA LYS A 257 3.54 -6.64 -6.04
C LYS A 257 3.68 -8.12 -6.43
N PRO A 258 4.86 -8.77 -6.22
CA PRO A 258 5.04 -10.18 -6.53
C PRO A 258 4.16 -11.11 -5.68
N LYS A 259 3.79 -10.67 -4.46
CA LYS A 259 2.97 -11.43 -3.51
C LYS A 259 3.63 -12.75 -3.10
N TRP A 260 2.83 -13.81 -2.96
CA TRP A 260 3.25 -15.12 -2.46
C TRP A 260 3.75 -15.96 -3.64
N LEU A 261 5.07 -16.03 -3.81
CA LEU A 261 5.69 -16.72 -4.95
C LEU A 261 5.71 -18.26 -4.80
N SER A 262 5.21 -18.75 -3.67
CA SER A 262 4.91 -20.15 -3.40
C SER A 262 3.51 -20.29 -2.83
N GLN A 263 2.94 -21.49 -2.92
CA GLN A 263 1.67 -21.77 -2.28
C GLN A 263 1.79 -21.58 -0.76
N SER A 264 0.72 -21.10 -0.11
CA SER A 264 0.68 -20.99 1.35
C SER A 264 0.89 -22.37 1.98
N PRO A 265 1.81 -22.53 2.96
CA PRO A 265 2.01 -23.82 3.62
C PRO A 265 0.76 -24.34 4.35
N SER A 266 -0.13 -23.44 4.76
CA SER A 266 -1.42 -23.77 5.38
C SER A 266 -2.58 -23.94 4.40
N ALA A 267 -2.34 -23.82 3.08
CA ALA A 267 -3.39 -24.09 2.10
C ALA A 267 -3.79 -25.58 2.12
N PRO A 268 -5.07 -25.92 1.86
CA PRO A 268 -5.49 -27.31 1.77
C PRO A 268 -4.75 -28.07 0.66
N GLU A 269 -4.52 -29.38 0.83
CA GLU A 269 -3.85 -30.22 -0.20
C GLU A 269 -4.60 -30.20 -1.55
N ALA A 270 -5.94 -30.10 -1.49
CA ALA A 270 -6.81 -30.02 -2.66
C ALA A 270 -6.95 -28.59 -3.25
N ALA A 271 -6.11 -27.64 -2.85
CA ALA A 271 -6.21 -26.25 -3.32
C ALA A 271 -6.00 -26.15 -4.83
N VAL A 272 -6.99 -25.61 -5.53
CA VAL A 272 -6.96 -25.28 -6.96
C VAL A 272 -6.60 -23.82 -7.21
N ARG A 273 -6.35 -23.02 -6.15
CA ARG A 273 -5.88 -21.63 -6.25
C ARG A 273 -4.73 -21.35 -5.31
N CYS A 274 -3.82 -20.48 -5.72
CA CYS A 274 -2.82 -19.92 -4.82
C CYS A 274 -3.48 -18.92 -3.86
N ARG A 275 -2.82 -18.62 -2.74
CA ARG A 275 -3.32 -17.69 -1.72
C ARG A 275 -3.78 -16.34 -2.27
N GLN A 276 -3.01 -15.74 -3.18
CA GLN A 276 -3.38 -14.43 -3.74
C GLN A 276 -4.62 -14.54 -4.64
N CYS A 277 -4.72 -15.56 -5.49
CA CYS A 277 -5.90 -15.79 -6.33
C CYS A 277 -7.15 -16.07 -5.49
N ALA A 278 -7.02 -16.88 -4.43
CA ALA A 278 -8.09 -17.13 -3.46
C ALA A 278 -8.53 -15.82 -2.76
N MET A 279 -7.57 -14.97 -2.35
CA MET A 279 -7.84 -13.67 -1.76
C MET A 279 -8.56 -12.72 -2.72
N GLU A 280 -8.20 -12.71 -4.01
CA GLU A 280 -8.88 -11.87 -4.99
C GLU A 280 -10.30 -12.37 -5.30
N LEU A 281 -10.51 -13.69 -5.36
CA LEU A 281 -11.85 -14.26 -5.47
C LEU A 281 -12.72 -13.91 -4.26
N ARG A 282 -12.18 -14.07 -3.04
CA ARG A 282 -12.83 -13.62 -1.81
C ARG A 282 -13.22 -12.15 -1.86
N ASN A 283 -12.31 -11.29 -2.33
CA ASN A 283 -12.58 -9.86 -2.42
C ASN A 283 -13.69 -9.54 -3.42
N LEU A 284 -13.72 -10.22 -4.58
CA LEU A 284 -14.78 -10.09 -5.57
C LEU A 284 -16.13 -10.52 -4.98
N VAL A 285 -16.19 -11.68 -4.32
CA VAL A 285 -17.43 -12.21 -3.72
C VAL A 285 -17.94 -11.29 -2.61
N LYS A 286 -17.06 -10.75 -1.75
CA LYS A 286 -17.48 -9.91 -0.62
C LYS A 286 -17.89 -8.48 -1.01
N ASP A 287 -17.29 -7.96 -2.07
CA ASP A 287 -17.46 -6.57 -2.51
C ASP A 287 -17.44 -6.53 -4.05
N PRO A 288 -18.58 -6.83 -4.72
CA PRO A 288 -18.71 -6.86 -6.17
C PRO A 288 -18.83 -5.45 -6.78
N SER A 289 -17.99 -4.52 -6.32
CA SER A 289 -17.91 -3.17 -6.88
C SER A 289 -17.31 -3.18 -8.28
N ARG A 290 -17.96 -2.50 -9.23
CA ARG A 290 -17.47 -2.33 -10.61
C ARG A 290 -16.12 -1.60 -10.71
N ASP A 291 -15.77 -0.81 -9.70
CA ASP A 291 -14.49 -0.09 -9.68
C ASP A 291 -13.30 -1.01 -9.34
N ARG A 292 -13.56 -2.26 -8.90
CA ARG A 292 -12.52 -3.23 -8.61
C ARG A 292 -12.10 -3.97 -9.87
N LYS A 293 -10.79 -4.04 -10.09
CA LYS A 293 -10.20 -4.92 -11.10
C LYS A 293 -10.57 -6.38 -10.80
N LEU A 294 -11.11 -7.07 -11.79
CA LEU A 294 -11.40 -8.50 -11.72
C LEU A 294 -10.13 -9.32 -11.40
N PRO A 295 -10.24 -10.48 -10.72
CA PRO A 295 -9.09 -11.29 -10.34
C PRO A 295 -8.19 -11.68 -11.53
N GLU A 296 -8.76 -11.97 -12.71
CA GLU A 296 -8.01 -12.31 -13.94
C GLU A 296 -7.07 -11.19 -14.41
N ARG A 297 -7.37 -9.93 -14.07
CA ARG A 297 -6.56 -8.76 -14.43
C ARG A 297 -5.36 -8.58 -13.51
N LYS A 298 -5.19 -9.44 -12.50
CA LYS A 298 -4.02 -9.46 -11.61
C LYS A 298 -3.16 -10.67 -11.94
N PRO A 299 -1.83 -10.55 -11.95
CA PRO A 299 -0.96 -11.68 -12.25
C PRO A 299 -1.08 -12.75 -11.15
N CYS A 300 -1.08 -14.03 -11.54
CA CYS A 300 -0.95 -15.12 -10.58
C CYS A 300 0.51 -15.16 -10.09
N PRO A 301 0.78 -15.03 -8.78
CA PRO A 301 2.15 -15.06 -8.26
C PRO A 301 2.93 -16.32 -8.61
N LEU A 302 2.26 -17.48 -8.64
CA LEU A 302 2.89 -18.75 -8.99
C LEU A 302 3.28 -18.82 -10.47
N ALA A 303 2.63 -18.05 -11.36
CA ALA A 303 3.02 -17.98 -12.77
C ALA A 303 4.33 -17.21 -12.95
N LEU A 304 4.61 -16.21 -12.09
CA LEU A 304 5.80 -15.37 -12.20
C LEU A 304 7.11 -16.13 -12.06
N VAL A 305 7.07 -17.29 -11.43
CA VAL A 305 8.24 -18.14 -11.13
C VAL A 305 8.09 -19.54 -11.72
N ASN A 306 7.17 -19.71 -12.67
CA ASN A 306 6.89 -20.98 -13.32
C ASN A 306 6.84 -20.79 -14.85
N GLU A 307 7.93 -21.14 -15.53
CA GLU A 307 8.03 -21.03 -16.99
C GLU A 307 7.04 -21.97 -17.71
N ASP A 308 6.72 -23.10 -17.09
CA ASP A 308 5.78 -24.11 -17.63
C ASP A 308 4.31 -23.80 -17.34
N ALA A 309 4.03 -22.67 -16.67
CA ALA A 309 2.66 -22.26 -16.39
C ALA A 309 1.88 -22.03 -17.70
N PRO A 310 0.60 -22.44 -17.76
CA PRO A 310 -0.24 -22.23 -18.93
C PRO A 310 -0.25 -20.77 -19.38
N TRP A 311 -0.27 -20.53 -20.69
CA TRP A 311 -0.21 -19.18 -21.27
C TRP A 311 -1.27 -18.23 -20.70
N GLN A 312 -2.48 -18.73 -20.41
CA GLN A 312 -3.56 -17.95 -19.79
C GLN A 312 -3.17 -17.42 -18.40
N ALA A 313 -2.44 -18.22 -17.62
CA ALA A 313 -1.95 -17.85 -16.30
C ALA A 313 -0.67 -16.99 -16.38
N ASN A 314 0.22 -17.31 -17.32
CA ASN A 314 1.56 -16.73 -17.45
C ASN A 314 1.71 -15.65 -18.54
N SER A 315 0.60 -15.10 -19.04
CA SER A 315 0.68 -14.00 -20.00
C SER A 315 1.48 -12.83 -19.41
N PRO A 316 2.61 -12.41 -20.02
CA PRO A 316 3.50 -11.39 -19.45
C PRO A 316 2.79 -10.06 -19.23
N PHE A 317 1.81 -9.73 -20.07
CA PHE A 317 1.02 -8.50 -19.93
C PHE A 317 0.07 -8.49 -18.73
N ARG A 318 -0.10 -9.61 -18.02
CA ARG A 318 -0.79 -9.57 -16.71
C ARG A 318 0.03 -8.83 -15.65
N LEU A 319 1.36 -8.78 -15.78
CA LEU A 319 2.23 -7.97 -14.91
C LEU A 319 2.06 -6.47 -15.17
N ALA A 320 1.98 -6.08 -16.44
CA ALA A 320 1.88 -4.70 -16.87
C ALA A 320 0.87 -4.54 -18.03
N PRO A 321 -0.46 -4.60 -17.75
CA PRO A 321 -1.49 -4.56 -18.79
C PRO A 321 -1.44 -3.30 -19.63
N GLN A 322 -0.97 -2.19 -19.05
CA GLN A 322 -0.82 -0.93 -19.75
C GLN A 322 0.17 -1.00 -20.91
N LEU A 323 1.09 -1.98 -20.95
CA LEU A 323 2.06 -2.10 -22.06
C LEU A 323 1.51 -2.88 -23.26
N ALA A 324 0.35 -3.51 -23.13
CA ALA A 324 -0.27 -4.22 -24.24
C ALA A 324 -0.75 -3.23 -25.31
N GLY A 325 -0.42 -3.46 -26.57
CA GLY A 325 -0.94 -2.69 -27.70
C GLY A 325 -0.36 -1.28 -27.89
N ILE A 326 0.70 -0.89 -27.17
CA ILE A 326 1.41 0.40 -27.40
C ILE A 326 2.42 0.29 -28.57
N GLY A 327 2.48 -0.86 -29.26
CA GLY A 327 3.48 -1.12 -30.29
C GLY A 327 4.81 -1.58 -29.69
N SER A 328 5.62 -2.28 -30.48
CA SER A 328 6.77 -3.06 -29.96
C SER A 328 6.36 -4.13 -28.92
N ASP A 329 5.18 -4.72 -29.09
CA ASP A 329 4.62 -5.71 -28.16
C ASP A 329 5.58 -6.88 -27.92
N GLU A 330 6.33 -7.34 -28.93
CA GLU A 330 7.32 -8.41 -28.74
C GLU A 330 8.49 -7.98 -27.85
N HIS A 331 8.95 -6.73 -27.98
CA HIS A 331 10.00 -6.17 -27.11
C HIS A 331 9.55 -6.14 -25.64
N TYR A 332 8.36 -5.62 -25.37
CA TYR A 332 7.83 -5.57 -24.01
C TYR A 332 7.45 -6.94 -23.47
N ARG A 333 6.92 -7.83 -24.31
CA ARG A 333 6.64 -9.21 -23.95
C ARG A 333 7.91 -9.91 -23.46
N GLU A 334 9.01 -9.78 -24.20
CA GLU A 334 10.28 -10.39 -23.83
C GLU A 334 10.87 -9.76 -22.57
N ALA A 335 10.81 -8.43 -22.43
CA ALA A 335 11.24 -7.76 -21.21
C ALA A 335 10.42 -8.21 -19.98
N LEU A 336 9.11 -8.36 -20.11
CA LEU A 336 8.23 -8.81 -19.03
C LEU A 336 8.48 -10.29 -18.66
N ARG A 337 8.76 -11.16 -19.62
CA ARG A 337 9.24 -12.53 -19.35
C ARG A 337 10.56 -12.53 -18.60
N SER A 338 11.51 -11.71 -19.06
CA SER A 338 12.81 -11.54 -18.41
C SER A 338 12.68 -11.03 -16.97
N ILE A 339 11.72 -10.14 -16.69
CA ILE A 339 11.41 -9.69 -15.33
C ILE A 339 10.88 -10.83 -14.46
N ALA A 340 9.93 -11.62 -14.96
CA ALA A 340 9.36 -12.75 -14.22
C ALA A 340 10.46 -13.76 -13.81
N ASN A 341 11.36 -14.11 -14.74
CA ASN A 341 12.43 -15.08 -14.51
C ASN A 341 13.71 -14.49 -13.88
N HIS A 342 13.70 -13.20 -13.56
CA HIS A 342 14.88 -12.50 -13.06
C HIS A 342 15.38 -13.09 -11.72
N HIS A 343 16.71 -13.13 -11.54
CA HIS A 343 17.37 -13.63 -10.32
C HIS A 343 16.76 -13.04 -9.04
N ALA A 344 16.52 -11.73 -9.01
CA ALA A 344 15.92 -11.05 -7.85
C ALA A 344 14.55 -11.62 -7.43
N ILE A 345 13.70 -12.03 -8.40
CA ILE A 345 12.38 -12.62 -8.11
C ILE A 345 12.55 -14.05 -7.57
N ARG A 346 13.50 -14.81 -8.12
CA ARG A 346 13.83 -16.15 -7.62
C ARG A 346 14.42 -16.12 -6.21
N GLU A 347 15.29 -15.16 -5.91
CA GLU A 347 15.84 -14.95 -4.57
C GLU A 347 14.75 -14.52 -3.59
N LEU A 348 13.87 -13.59 -3.98
CA LEU A 348 12.71 -13.21 -3.16
C LEU A 348 11.86 -14.43 -2.81
N LYS A 349 11.58 -15.31 -3.77
CA LYS A 349 10.86 -16.57 -3.53
C LYS A 349 11.61 -17.46 -2.54
N ALA A 350 12.90 -17.71 -2.76
CA ALA A 350 13.72 -18.54 -1.89
C ALA A 350 13.69 -18.01 -0.44
N GLN A 351 13.77 -16.70 -0.26
CA GLN A 351 13.69 -16.06 1.05
C GLN A 351 12.30 -16.14 1.67
N GLN A 352 11.22 -15.99 0.88
CA GLN A 352 9.85 -16.22 1.37
C GLN A 352 9.65 -17.66 1.85
N ASP A 353 10.18 -18.64 1.12
CA ASP A 353 10.08 -20.06 1.46
C ASP A 353 10.94 -20.42 2.66
N LEU A 354 12.14 -19.84 2.78
CA LEU A 354 13.05 -20.07 3.90
C LEU A 354 12.44 -19.56 5.21
N HIS A 355 11.84 -18.38 5.19
CA HIS A 355 11.37 -17.68 6.37
C HIS A 355 9.93 -18.02 6.80
N ASP A 356 9.18 -18.79 6.00
CA ASP A 356 7.88 -19.29 6.41
C ASP A 356 7.65 -20.73 5.95
N LYS A 357 7.73 -21.65 6.92
CA LYS A 357 7.51 -23.09 6.73
C LYS A 357 6.10 -23.55 7.12
N LEU A 358 5.37 -22.73 7.88
CA LEU A 358 4.15 -23.16 8.59
C LEU A 358 2.89 -22.44 8.11
N GLY A 359 3.04 -21.30 7.44
CA GLY A 359 1.94 -20.46 7.01
C GLY A 359 1.29 -19.69 8.18
N PRO A 360 0.36 -18.76 7.88
CA PRO A 360 -0.23 -17.89 8.90
C PRO A 360 -1.07 -18.60 9.95
N LEU A 361 -1.56 -19.81 9.65
CA LEU A 361 -2.39 -20.57 10.58
C LEU A 361 -1.56 -21.13 11.74
N TYR A 362 -0.39 -21.71 11.41
CA TYR A 362 0.44 -22.47 12.35
C TYR A 362 1.72 -21.76 12.79
N ALA A 363 2.04 -20.60 12.22
CA ALA A 363 3.13 -19.76 12.70
C ALA A 363 2.91 -19.30 14.15
N GLU A 364 4.01 -19.01 14.85
CA GLU A 364 3.98 -18.41 16.18
C GLU A 364 4.08 -16.88 16.09
N ARG A 365 3.39 -16.18 17.00
CA ARG A 365 3.39 -14.71 17.02
C ARG A 365 4.78 -14.12 17.29
N SER A 366 5.59 -14.84 18.04
CA SER A 366 6.97 -14.48 18.41
C SER A 366 8.00 -14.83 17.34
N ASP A 367 7.64 -15.55 16.27
CA ASP A 367 8.59 -15.99 15.26
C ASP A 367 9.04 -14.81 14.37
N PRO A 368 10.31 -14.35 14.48
CA PRO A 368 10.82 -13.25 13.67
C PRO A 368 10.94 -13.62 12.18
N CYS A 369 11.15 -14.90 11.85
CA CYS A 369 11.24 -15.36 10.46
C CYS A 369 9.90 -15.17 9.76
N PHE A 370 8.79 -15.53 10.41
CA PHE A 370 7.47 -15.32 9.85
C PHE A 370 7.18 -13.83 9.55
N ILE A 371 7.66 -12.91 10.39
CA ILE A 371 7.53 -11.46 10.14
C ILE A 371 8.33 -11.03 8.91
N ILE A 372 9.56 -11.54 8.74
CA ILE A 372 10.36 -11.32 7.53
C ILE A 372 9.58 -11.83 6.30
N ALA A 373 9.07 -13.06 6.33
CA ALA A 373 8.31 -13.62 5.21
C ALA A 373 7.08 -12.75 4.86
N MET A 374 6.32 -12.31 5.86
CA MET A 374 5.15 -11.45 5.65
C MET A 374 5.52 -10.07 5.10
N THR A 375 6.68 -9.53 5.47
CA THR A 375 7.23 -8.31 4.86
C THR A 375 7.61 -8.54 3.39
N LEU A 376 8.35 -9.61 3.09
CA LEU A 376 8.78 -9.96 1.73
C LEU A 376 7.59 -10.22 0.78
N ARG A 377 6.46 -10.72 1.29
CA ARG A 377 5.23 -10.96 0.51
C ARG A 377 4.42 -9.71 0.21
N ASP A 378 4.66 -8.60 0.92
CA ASP A 378 3.94 -7.34 0.72
C ASP A 378 4.83 -6.24 0.13
N CYS A 379 6.02 -6.58 -0.32
CA CYS A 379 6.92 -5.68 -1.03
C CYS A 379 6.36 -5.29 -2.42
N THR A 380 6.93 -4.24 -2.98
CA THR A 380 6.65 -3.75 -4.33
C THR A 380 7.90 -3.92 -5.18
N CYS A 381 7.76 -4.48 -6.38
CA CYS A 381 8.80 -4.58 -7.39
C CYS A 381 8.69 -3.38 -8.35
N PHE A 382 9.79 -2.66 -8.51
CA PHE A 382 9.98 -1.56 -9.45
C PHE A 382 10.92 -2.06 -10.55
N ALA A 383 10.43 -2.12 -11.79
CA ALA A 383 11.24 -2.49 -12.93
C ALA A 383 11.24 -1.38 -13.98
N GLN A 384 12.42 -0.86 -14.30
CA GLN A 384 12.61 0.05 -15.44
C GLN A 384 12.97 -0.79 -16.66
N ILE A 385 12.21 -0.63 -17.74
CA ILE A 385 12.44 -1.29 -19.02
C ILE A 385 12.88 -0.23 -20.03
N HIS A 386 14.05 -0.41 -20.62
CA HIS A 386 14.49 0.45 -21.71
C HIS A 386 13.62 0.20 -22.95
N ARG A 387 13.13 1.26 -23.60
CA ARG A 387 12.17 1.16 -24.70
C ARG A 387 12.73 0.56 -25.98
N ARG A 388 14.05 0.68 -26.19
CA ARG A 388 14.75 0.20 -27.41
C ARG A 388 15.81 -0.88 -27.20
N LYS A 389 16.11 -1.25 -25.94
CA LYS A 389 17.21 -2.16 -25.58
C LYS A 389 16.64 -3.20 -24.62
N GLN A 390 17.10 -4.44 -24.70
CA GLN A 390 16.75 -5.49 -23.74
C GLN A 390 17.49 -5.31 -22.41
N SER A 391 17.32 -4.14 -21.79
CA SER A 391 17.94 -3.76 -20.53
C SER A 391 16.86 -3.46 -19.49
N ILE A 392 17.03 -4.06 -18.31
CA ILE A 392 16.06 -4.01 -17.22
C ILE A 392 16.79 -3.72 -15.91
N LYS A 393 16.30 -2.74 -15.16
CA LYS A 393 16.73 -2.47 -13.78
C LYS A 393 15.61 -2.86 -12.83
N ILE A 394 15.88 -3.78 -11.91
CA ILE A 394 14.90 -4.23 -10.88
C ILE A 394 15.36 -3.84 -9.49
N ARG A 395 14.45 -3.23 -8.73
CA ARG A 395 14.55 -2.99 -7.29
C ARG A 395 13.24 -3.34 -6.59
N MET A 396 13.30 -3.66 -5.31
CA MET A 396 12.16 -3.99 -4.47
C MET A 396 12.10 -3.02 -3.29
N GLY A 397 10.92 -2.50 -2.99
CA GLY A 397 10.68 -1.56 -1.89
C GLY A 397 9.46 -1.93 -1.06
N ASP A 398 9.02 -1.00 -0.21
CA ASP A 398 7.91 -1.17 0.74
C ASP A 398 8.12 -2.27 1.80
N PHE A 399 9.36 -2.41 2.29
CA PHE A 399 9.72 -3.35 3.35
C PHE A 399 9.41 -2.83 4.76
N ASP A 400 8.17 -2.41 4.98
CA ASP A 400 7.72 -1.97 6.31
C ASP A 400 7.64 -3.16 7.26
N TRP A 401 8.29 -3.01 8.43
CA TRP A 401 8.18 -3.92 9.56
C TRP A 401 6.71 -4.13 9.90
N LYS A 402 6.33 -5.40 10.01
CA LYS A 402 4.95 -5.79 10.25
C LYS A 402 4.81 -6.17 11.72
N ASP A 403 4.37 -5.22 12.53
CA ASP A 403 4.16 -5.46 13.96
C ASP A 403 3.25 -6.68 14.21
N PRO A 404 3.77 -7.78 14.81
CA PRO A 404 3.00 -8.99 15.09
C PRO A 404 1.85 -8.76 16.08
N VAL A 405 1.95 -7.77 16.97
CA VAL A 405 0.86 -7.45 17.90
C VAL A 405 -0.37 -7.01 17.10
N VAL A 406 -0.16 -6.15 16.10
CA VAL A 406 -1.24 -5.54 15.31
C VAL A 406 -1.71 -6.43 14.15
N LYS A 407 -0.79 -7.13 13.48
CA LYS A 407 -1.08 -7.76 12.18
C LYS A 407 -1.40 -9.25 12.27
N PHE A 408 -0.89 -9.94 13.28
CA PHE A 408 -0.86 -11.39 13.29
C PHE A 408 -2.26 -12.03 13.23
N ASP A 409 -3.17 -11.60 14.11
CA ASP A 409 -4.55 -12.14 14.16
C ASP A 409 -5.30 -11.87 12.85
N ARG A 410 -5.00 -10.76 12.16
CA ARG A 410 -5.57 -10.46 10.85
C ARG A 410 -5.07 -11.42 9.78
N TRP A 411 -3.79 -11.80 9.80
CA TRP A 411 -3.25 -12.73 8.81
C TRP A 411 -3.79 -14.14 9.03
N ARG A 412 -3.83 -14.61 10.28
CA ARG A 412 -4.43 -15.89 10.63
C ARG A 412 -5.91 -15.93 10.25
N GLY A 413 -6.70 -14.95 10.70
CA GLY A 413 -8.12 -14.88 10.38
C GLY A 413 -8.40 -14.75 8.88
N ALA A 414 -7.52 -14.07 8.13
CA ALA A 414 -7.64 -14.05 6.67
C ALA A 414 -7.34 -15.41 6.04
N GLU A 415 -6.39 -16.18 6.57
CA GLU A 415 -6.07 -17.52 6.08
C GLU A 415 -7.19 -18.52 6.40
N GLU A 416 -7.67 -18.53 7.64
CA GLU A 416 -8.84 -19.32 8.07
C GLU A 416 -10.03 -19.06 7.15
N GLU A 417 -10.33 -17.78 6.88
CA GLU A 417 -11.46 -17.44 6.03
C GLU A 417 -11.30 -17.89 4.57
N LEU A 418 -10.06 -17.97 4.05
CA LEU A 418 -9.82 -18.50 2.71
C LEU A 418 -10.05 -20.01 2.65
N ILE A 419 -9.69 -20.72 3.71
CA ILE A 419 -9.85 -22.17 3.85
C ILE A 419 -11.33 -22.51 4.09
N ASP A 420 -11.91 -21.98 5.16
CA ASP A 420 -13.27 -22.27 5.60
C ASP A 420 -14.31 -21.74 4.62
N GLY A 421 -13.97 -20.68 3.87
CA GLY A 421 -14.81 -20.12 2.82
C GLY A 421 -14.73 -20.86 1.49
N GLY A 422 -13.88 -21.88 1.34
CA GLY A 422 -13.73 -22.65 0.11
C GLY A 422 -13.02 -21.91 -1.02
N PHE A 423 -12.40 -20.75 -0.76
CA PHE A 423 -11.80 -19.92 -1.82
C PHE A 423 -10.56 -20.57 -2.45
N TYR A 424 -9.89 -21.45 -1.71
CA TYR A 424 -8.78 -22.26 -2.21
C TYR A 424 -9.23 -23.40 -3.14
N THR A 425 -10.39 -23.99 -2.88
CA THR A 425 -10.74 -25.34 -3.32
C THR A 425 -11.97 -25.40 -4.23
N ALA A 426 -12.87 -24.41 -4.17
CA ALA A 426 -14.09 -24.41 -4.97
C ALA A 426 -13.81 -24.37 -6.47
N ASP A 427 -14.34 -25.31 -7.24
CA ASP A 427 -14.25 -25.31 -8.69
C ASP A 427 -15.20 -24.29 -9.32
N TRP A 428 -16.34 -24.02 -8.67
CA TRP A 428 -17.43 -23.22 -9.25
C TRP A 428 -17.95 -22.14 -8.30
N VAL A 429 -18.54 -21.10 -8.88
CA VAL A 429 -19.39 -20.12 -8.17
C VAL A 429 -20.84 -20.32 -8.64
N LEU A 430 -21.75 -20.58 -7.71
CA LEU A 430 -23.20 -20.59 -7.95
C LEU A 430 -23.75 -19.21 -7.54
N CYS A 431 -24.26 -18.45 -8.50
CA CYS A 431 -24.78 -17.09 -8.29
C CYS A 431 -26.02 -16.89 -9.16
N GLY A 432 -27.12 -16.35 -8.63
CA GLY A 432 -28.34 -16.10 -9.42
C GLY A 432 -28.90 -17.36 -10.12
N GLY A 433 -28.69 -18.55 -9.55
CA GLY A 433 -29.13 -19.83 -10.13
C GLY A 433 -28.27 -20.37 -11.28
N SER A 434 -27.17 -19.70 -11.63
CA SER A 434 -26.23 -20.14 -12.67
C SER A 434 -24.86 -20.48 -12.09
N TYR A 435 -24.16 -21.41 -12.74
CA TYR A 435 -22.77 -21.77 -12.41
C TYR A 435 -21.78 -20.97 -13.25
N TYR A 436 -20.70 -20.55 -12.61
CA TYR A 436 -19.65 -19.73 -13.20
C TYR A 436 -18.27 -20.30 -12.88
N ASN A 437 -17.36 -20.23 -13.86
CA ASN A 437 -15.94 -20.45 -13.64
C ASN A 437 -15.38 -19.25 -12.85
N PRO A 438 -14.65 -19.47 -11.74
CA PRO A 438 -14.05 -18.36 -11.01
C PRO A 438 -13.00 -17.64 -11.87
N PRO A 439 -13.08 -16.31 -12.02
CA PRO A 439 -12.27 -15.58 -12.99
C PRO A 439 -10.87 -15.28 -12.45
N THR A 440 -10.13 -16.29 -11.97
CA THR A 440 -8.82 -16.09 -11.31
C THR A 440 -7.63 -16.37 -12.22
N LEU A 441 -7.78 -17.28 -13.18
CA LEU A 441 -6.72 -17.74 -14.08
C LEU A 441 -5.46 -18.11 -13.28
N CYS A 442 -5.66 -18.87 -12.20
CA CYS A 442 -4.58 -19.32 -11.33
C CYS A 442 -3.90 -20.53 -11.96
N VAL A 443 -2.57 -20.61 -11.86
CA VAL A 443 -1.79 -21.77 -12.35
C VAL A 443 -2.35 -23.10 -11.84
N LEU A 444 -2.80 -23.15 -10.59
CA LEU A 444 -3.31 -24.37 -9.96
C LEU A 444 -4.67 -24.83 -10.51
N GLU A 445 -5.45 -23.96 -11.16
CA GLU A 445 -6.73 -24.34 -11.79
C GLU A 445 -6.50 -25.25 -13.01
N PHE A 446 -5.33 -25.14 -13.64
CA PHE A 446 -4.93 -25.91 -14.81
C PHE A 446 -4.08 -27.14 -14.46
N ALA A 447 -3.63 -27.25 -13.22
CA ALA A 447 -2.83 -28.39 -12.78
C ALA A 447 -3.69 -29.66 -12.69
N SER A 448 -3.17 -30.79 -13.16
CA SER A 448 -3.81 -32.12 -13.02
C SER A 448 -3.69 -32.70 -11.61
N GLY A 449 -3.54 -31.86 -10.58
CA GLY A 449 -3.30 -32.27 -9.20
C GLY A 449 -4.45 -33.06 -8.59
N LYS A 450 -4.23 -33.57 -7.36
CA LYS A 450 -5.26 -34.26 -6.57
C LYS A 450 -6.42 -33.30 -6.29
N ARG A 451 -7.43 -33.31 -7.16
CA ARG A 451 -8.71 -32.65 -6.87
C ARG A 451 -9.44 -33.47 -5.82
N SER A 452 -10.26 -32.79 -5.02
CA SER A 452 -11.23 -33.48 -4.18
C SER A 452 -12.10 -34.39 -5.04
N ASN A 453 -12.44 -35.58 -4.54
CA ASN A 453 -13.42 -36.46 -5.19
C ASN A 453 -14.84 -35.85 -5.18
N GLN A 454 -15.04 -34.78 -4.41
CA GLN A 454 -16.29 -34.05 -4.25
C GLN A 454 -16.14 -32.68 -4.91
N ALA A 455 -17.06 -32.31 -5.81
CA ALA A 455 -17.06 -30.97 -6.40
C ALA A 455 -17.33 -29.92 -5.32
N GLU A 456 -16.52 -28.86 -5.26
CA GLU A 456 -16.66 -27.80 -4.28
C GLU A 456 -17.21 -26.52 -4.93
N VAL A 457 -18.22 -25.89 -4.32
CA VAL A 457 -18.96 -24.76 -4.91
C VAL A 457 -19.08 -23.60 -3.92
N LEU A 458 -18.77 -22.38 -4.36
CA LEU A 458 -19.13 -21.15 -3.65
C LEU A 458 -20.60 -20.83 -3.94
N ASN A 459 -21.48 -21.07 -2.97
CA ASN A 459 -22.91 -20.77 -3.06
C ASN A 459 -23.18 -19.34 -2.62
N VAL A 460 -23.45 -18.45 -3.57
CA VAL A 460 -23.69 -17.04 -3.31
C VAL A 460 -25.19 -16.76 -3.19
N GLN A 461 -25.56 -16.14 -2.07
CA GLN A 461 -26.92 -15.79 -1.71
C GLN A 461 -27.06 -14.29 -1.49
N GLU A 462 -28.28 -13.78 -1.64
CA GLU A 462 -28.58 -12.37 -1.45
C GLU A 462 -28.25 -11.92 -0.01
N ARG A 463 -27.72 -10.72 0.12
CA ARG A 463 -27.44 -10.15 1.44
C ARG A 463 -28.75 -9.68 2.06
N ASP A 464 -29.19 -10.35 3.14
CA ASP A 464 -30.35 -9.91 3.91
C ASP A 464 -30.24 -8.43 4.27
N GLY A 465 -31.24 -7.64 3.87
CA GLY A 465 -31.34 -6.23 4.24
C GLY A 465 -31.30 -6.06 5.76
N ALA A 466 -30.35 -5.26 6.25
CA ALA A 466 -30.17 -4.78 7.62
C ALA A 466 -30.89 -5.58 8.74
N LYS A 467 -30.47 -6.83 8.98
CA LYS A 467 -30.68 -7.50 10.27
C LYS A 467 -29.34 -7.97 10.86
N LYS A 468 -29.26 -7.82 12.18
CA LYS A 468 -28.10 -7.96 13.08
C LYS A 468 -27.17 -9.14 12.72
N LYS A 469 -25.86 -8.91 12.79
CA LYS A 469 -24.80 -9.92 12.63
C LYS A 469 -25.03 -11.13 13.53
N THR A 470 -25.49 -12.25 12.97
CA THR A 470 -25.15 -13.59 13.45
C THR A 470 -23.93 -14.07 12.66
N ARG A 471 -22.92 -14.55 13.39
CA ARG A 471 -21.68 -15.10 12.84
C ARG A 471 -21.96 -16.56 12.53
N ASP A 472 -22.66 -16.82 11.43
CA ASP A 472 -22.96 -18.17 10.98
C ASP A 472 -21.89 -18.62 9.98
N ALA A 473 -20.82 -19.22 10.50
CA ALA A 473 -20.00 -20.14 9.72
C ALA A 473 -20.78 -21.46 9.66
N ASN A 474 -21.62 -21.62 8.63
CA ASN A 474 -22.41 -22.83 8.43
C ASN A 474 -21.89 -23.60 7.20
N VAL A 475 -21.13 -24.66 7.49
CA VAL A 475 -20.92 -25.77 6.57
C VAL A 475 -22.12 -26.72 6.65
N ALA A 476 -22.45 -27.29 5.48
CA ALA A 476 -23.29 -28.45 5.19
C ALA A 476 -24.78 -28.23 4.89
N LYS A 477 -25.08 -28.27 3.58
CA LYS A 477 -25.88 -29.37 3.04
C LYS A 477 -25.05 -30.12 2.01
N THR A 478 -24.84 -31.41 2.24
CA THR A 478 -24.29 -32.35 1.27
C THR A 478 -25.47 -32.97 0.54
N ASP A 479 -25.89 -32.36 -0.56
CA ASP A 479 -26.68 -33.08 -1.56
C ASP A 479 -25.71 -33.66 -2.59
N ALA A 480 -25.83 -34.97 -2.83
CA ALA A 480 -25.20 -35.73 -3.92
C ALA A 480 -23.80 -35.25 -4.36
N GLY A 481 -22.74 -35.56 -3.60
CA GLY A 481 -21.36 -35.42 -4.09
C GLY A 481 -20.86 -33.99 -4.35
N VAL A 482 -21.57 -32.97 -3.86
CA VAL A 482 -21.15 -31.55 -3.96
C VAL A 482 -21.04 -30.94 -2.56
N LYS A 483 -19.97 -30.19 -2.29
CA LYS A 483 -19.76 -29.46 -1.03
C LYS A 483 -19.96 -27.96 -1.28
N MET A 484 -20.89 -27.35 -0.57
CA MET A 484 -21.23 -25.94 -0.74
C MET A 484 -20.66 -25.07 0.38
N PHE A 485 -20.10 -23.92 0.00
CA PHE A 485 -19.65 -22.85 0.89
C PHE A 485 -20.54 -21.62 0.71
N ASN A 486 -21.32 -21.27 1.73
CA ASN A 486 -22.33 -20.23 1.62
C ASN A 486 -21.72 -18.83 1.86
N HIS A 487 -22.00 -17.89 0.95
CA HIS A 487 -21.55 -16.50 1.03
C HIS A 487 -22.71 -15.54 0.76
N LYS A 488 -22.75 -14.39 1.45
CA LYS A 488 -23.80 -13.37 1.27
C LYS A 488 -23.24 -12.10 0.62
N THR A 489 -23.82 -11.69 -0.50
CA THR A 489 -23.40 -10.48 -1.24
C THR A 489 -24.53 -9.90 -2.08
N ASP A 490 -24.26 -8.81 -2.79
CA ASP A 490 -25.15 -8.29 -3.83
C ASP A 490 -25.09 -9.24 -5.03
N VAL A 491 -26.11 -10.09 -5.17
CA VAL A 491 -26.15 -11.15 -6.19
C VAL A 491 -26.20 -10.55 -7.59
N ALA A 492 -26.98 -9.49 -7.79
CA ALA A 492 -27.13 -8.86 -9.11
C ALA A 492 -25.80 -8.26 -9.59
N ALA A 493 -25.11 -7.53 -8.71
CA ALA A 493 -23.81 -6.94 -9.04
C ALA A 493 -22.74 -8.00 -9.31
N LEU A 494 -22.70 -9.07 -8.52
CA LEU A 494 -21.73 -10.14 -8.74
C LEU A 494 -22.04 -10.93 -10.03
N GLN A 495 -23.31 -11.23 -10.29
CA GLN A 495 -23.73 -11.98 -11.48
C GLN A 495 -23.34 -11.24 -12.77
N GLU A 496 -23.54 -9.93 -12.81
CA GLU A 496 -23.12 -9.10 -13.95
C GLU A 496 -21.61 -9.22 -14.23
N LEU A 497 -20.79 -9.20 -13.17
CA LEU A 497 -19.34 -9.35 -13.29
C LEU A 497 -18.91 -10.76 -13.72
N LEU A 498 -19.72 -11.78 -13.39
CA LEU A 498 -19.44 -13.17 -13.68
C LEU A 498 -19.99 -13.65 -15.03
N GLU A 499 -20.89 -12.91 -15.68
CA GLU A 499 -21.54 -13.35 -16.92
C GLU A 499 -20.58 -13.79 -18.04
N PRO A 500 -19.40 -13.16 -18.25
CA PRO A 500 -18.41 -13.65 -19.21
C PRO A 500 -17.82 -15.04 -18.91
N TYR A 501 -18.02 -15.57 -17.69
CA TYR A 501 -17.45 -16.82 -17.20
C TYR A 501 -18.51 -17.90 -16.95
N LYS A 502 -19.72 -17.69 -17.45
CA LYS A 502 -20.83 -18.64 -17.28
C LYS A 502 -20.47 -20.01 -17.85
N ALA A 503 -20.79 -21.04 -17.09
CA ALA A 503 -20.52 -22.41 -17.50
C ALA A 503 -21.56 -22.88 -18.53
N GLU A 504 -21.14 -23.70 -19.49
CA GLU A 504 -22.03 -24.25 -20.52
C GLU A 504 -23.07 -25.22 -19.91
N PRO A 505 -24.29 -25.35 -20.46
CA PRO A 505 -25.38 -26.12 -19.85
C PRO A 505 -25.10 -27.61 -19.57
N SER A 506 -24.09 -28.21 -20.21
CA SER A 506 -23.67 -29.60 -19.99
C SER A 506 -22.73 -29.81 -18.80
N SER A 507 -22.29 -28.73 -18.14
CA SER A 507 -21.40 -28.77 -16.98
C SER A 507 -22.16 -28.84 -15.65
N ASP A 508 -22.98 -29.89 -15.48
CA ASP A 508 -23.53 -30.22 -14.17
C ASP A 508 -22.35 -30.50 -13.21
N PRO A 509 -22.21 -29.80 -12.06
CA PRO A 509 -21.12 -30.00 -11.11
C PRO A 509 -20.95 -31.46 -10.68
N SER A 510 -22.03 -32.24 -10.68
CA SER A 510 -22.03 -33.67 -10.35
C SER A 510 -21.45 -34.56 -11.46
N THR A 511 -21.47 -34.10 -12.72
CA THR A 511 -20.90 -34.79 -13.90
C THR A 511 -19.53 -34.25 -14.32
N ALA A 512 -19.21 -33.00 -13.96
CA ALA A 512 -17.97 -32.30 -14.30
C ALA A 512 -16.72 -32.82 -13.56
N VAL A 513 -16.90 -33.67 -12.53
CA VAL A 513 -15.81 -34.33 -11.78
C VAL A 513 -14.90 -35.18 -12.69
N ARG A 514 -15.26 -35.42 -13.97
CA ARG A 514 -14.51 -36.28 -14.88
C ARG A 514 -13.90 -35.62 -16.13
N ASP A 515 -14.15 -34.33 -16.42
CA ASP A 515 -13.81 -33.81 -17.77
C ASP A 515 -13.25 -32.37 -17.82
N VAL A 516 -12.40 -31.98 -16.86
CA VAL A 516 -11.73 -30.65 -16.88
C VAL A 516 -10.44 -30.63 -17.72
N SER A 517 -10.22 -31.62 -18.60
CA SER A 517 -9.05 -31.65 -19.50
C SER A 517 -9.31 -31.12 -20.91
N ARG A 518 -10.53 -30.69 -21.27
CA ARG A 518 -10.88 -30.41 -22.68
C ARG A 518 -11.46 -29.03 -23.02
N GLY A 519 -11.69 -28.13 -22.06
CA GLY A 519 -12.46 -26.90 -22.31
C GLY A 519 -11.71 -25.63 -22.73
N HIS A 520 -10.39 -25.51 -22.54
CA HIS A 520 -9.74 -24.18 -22.52
C HIS A 520 -8.68 -23.94 -23.61
N GLN A 521 -8.74 -24.67 -24.72
CA GLN A 521 -8.07 -24.27 -25.97
C GLN A 521 -9.03 -23.43 -26.84
N ARG A 522 -9.18 -22.15 -26.49
CA ARG A 522 -9.57 -21.10 -27.44
C ARG A 522 -8.80 -19.82 -27.14
#